data_AF-A0A447MVH8-F1
#
_entry.id   AF-A0A447MVH8-F1
#
_cell.length_a   1.000
_cell.length_b   1.000
_cell.length_c   1.000
_cell.angle_alpha   90.00
_cell.angle_beta   90.00
_cell.angle_gamma   90.00
#
_symmetry.space_group_name_H-M   'P 1'
#
loop_
_entity.id
_entity.type
_entity.pdbx_description
1 polymer ?
#
loop_
_entity_poly.entity_id
_entity_poly.type
_entity_poly.pdbx_seq_one_letter_code
_entity_poly.pdbx_strand_id
1 'polypeptide(L)' 'MDEPTNHLDMESIESLNMALELYQGTLIFVSHDREFVSSLATRVIEITPERVVDFSRQLRRLFA' A
#
# COMPACT_ATOMS: atom_id res chain seq x y z
N MET A 1 0.84 9.75 -1.47
CA MET A 1 -0.05 10.08 -0.33
C MET A 1 0.65 9.63 0.94
N ASP A 2 0.67 10.46 1.96
CA ASP A 2 1.24 10.13 3.27
C ASP A 2 0.09 9.84 4.23
N GLU A 3 0.00 8.61 4.73
CA GLU A 3 -1.08 8.10 5.60
C GLU A 3 -2.53 8.32 5.08
N PRO A 4 -2.89 7.81 3.88
CA PRO A 4 -4.22 8.01 3.32
C PRO A 4 -5.37 7.34 4.11
N THR A 5 -5.05 6.45 5.06
CA THR A 5 -6.02 5.76 5.92
C THR A 5 -6.22 6.45 7.27
N ASN A 6 -5.46 7.50 7.58
CA ASN A 6 -5.55 8.14 8.88
C ASN A 6 -6.91 8.82 9.06
N HIS A 7 -7.56 8.55 10.19
CA HIS A 7 -8.93 9.00 10.50
C HIS A 7 -10.05 8.53 9.57
N LEU A 8 -9.81 7.53 8.69
CA LEU A 8 -10.86 6.93 7.87
C LEU A 8 -11.57 5.79 8.62
N ASP A 9 -12.89 5.70 8.46
CA ASP A 9 -13.67 4.54 8.82
C ASP A 9 -13.53 3.44 7.76
N MET A 10 -13.95 2.22 8.11
CA MET A 10 -13.79 1.02 7.27
C MET A 10 -14.44 1.20 5.88
N GLU A 11 -15.59 1.86 5.82
CA GLU A 11 -16.34 2.12 4.58
C GLU A 11 -15.60 3.12 3.66
N SER A 12 -14.93 4.12 4.23
CA SER A 12 -14.08 5.04 3.47
C SER A 12 -12.82 4.35 2.93
N ILE A 13 -12.23 3.42 3.68
CA ILE A 13 -11.09 2.61 3.21
C ILE A 13 -11.49 1.74 2.02
N GLU A 14 -12.65 1.09 2.08
CA GLU A 14 -13.18 0.28 0.97
C GLU A 14 -13.46 1.13 -0.28
N SER A 15 -14.08 2.30 -0.08
CA SER A 15 -14.36 3.24 -1.17
C SER A 15 -13.07 3.78 -1.81
N LEU A 16 -12.06 4.08 -1.00
CA LEU A 16 -10.74 4.48 -1.47
C LEU A 16 -10.06 3.34 -2.23
N ASN A 17 -10.12 2.11 -1.72
CA ASN A 17 -9.57 0.93 -2.41
C ASN A 17 -10.20 0.75 -3.80
N MET A 18 -11.52 0.79 -3.91
CA MET A 18 -12.22 0.67 -5.20
C MET A 18 -11.85 1.80 -6.17
N ALA A 19 -11.75 3.04 -5.68
CA ALA A 19 -11.36 4.18 -6.51
C ALA A 19 -9.91 4.04 -7.03
N LEU A 20 -9.02 3.51 -6.20
CA LEU A 20 -7.61 3.30 -6.54
C LEU A 20 -7.40 2.07 -7.43
N GLU A 21 -8.21 1.01 -7.32
CA GLU A 21 -8.21 -0.11 -8.26
C GLU A 21 -8.61 0.32 -9.67
N LEU A 22 -9.54 1.26 -9.79
CA LEU A 22 -10.00 1.80 -11.06
C LEU A 22 -9.09 2.91 -11.61
N TYR A 23 -8.09 3.35 -10.84
CA TYR A 23 -7.18 4.41 -11.25
C TYR A 23 -6.13 3.89 -12.23
N GLN A 24 -6.19 4.31 -13.49
CA GLN A 24 -5.25 3.89 -14.54
C GLN A 24 -3.86 4.56 -14.46
N GLY A 25 -3.61 5.39 -13.44
CA GLY A 25 -2.32 6.05 -13.23
C GLY A 25 -1.37 5.27 -12.33
N THR A 26 -0.15 5.77 -12.15
CA THR A 26 0.78 5.24 -11.14
C THR A 26 0.48 5.89 -9.80
N LEU A 27 0.07 5.09 -8.82
CA LEU A 27 -0.15 5.55 -7.45
C LEU A 27 1.10 5.26 -6.60
N ILE A 28 1.61 6.28 -5.92
CA ILE A 28 2.65 6.14 -4.90
C ILE A 28 2.07 6.59 -3.56
N PHE A 29 2.05 5.68 -2.60
CA PHE A 29 1.54 5.94 -1.26
C PHE A 29 2.48 5.36 -0.21
N VAL A 30 2.46 5.98 0.96
CA VAL A 30 3.14 5.57 2.18
C VAL A 30 2.05 5.36 3.23
N SER A 31 2.06 4.20 3.87
CA SER A 31 1.11 3.89 4.93
C SER A 31 1.78 3.00 5.97
N HIS A 32 1.40 3.18 7.23
CA HIS A 32 1.75 2.30 8.33
C HIS A 32 0.75 1.12 8.49
N ASP A 33 -0.38 1.16 7.77
CA ASP A 33 -1.40 0.11 7.78
C ASP A 33 -1.03 -1.03 6.81
N ARG A 34 -0.84 -2.22 7.37
CA ARG A 34 -0.39 -3.42 6.64
C ARG A 34 -1.49 -4.01 5.75
N GLU A 35 -2.75 -3.97 6.19
CA GLU A 35 -3.89 -4.47 5.41
C GLU A 35 -4.06 -3.61 4.15
N PHE A 36 -3.98 -2.29 4.32
CA PHE A 36 -4.07 -1.33 3.21
C PHE A 36 -2.92 -1.47 2.20
N VAL A 37 -1.69 -1.63 2.67
CA VAL A 37 -0.54 -1.88 1.78
C VAL A 37 -0.71 -3.21 1.06
N SER A 38 -1.21 -4.24 1.73
CA SER A 38 -1.39 -5.56 1.12
C SER A 38 -2.52 -5.64 0.10
N SER A 39 -3.57 -4.83 0.24
CA SER A 39 -4.70 -4.83 -0.70
C SER A 39 -4.38 -4.07 -1.99
N LEU A 40 -3.67 -2.93 -1.90
CA LEU A 40 -3.43 -2.04 -3.04
C LEU A 40 -2.05 -2.14 -3.68
N ALA A 41 -1.01 -2.54 -2.94
CA ALA A 41 0.34 -2.45 -3.45
C ALA A 41 0.64 -3.55 -4.48
N THR A 42 0.92 -3.13 -5.71
CA THR A 42 1.40 -4.00 -6.80
C THR A 42 2.92 -4.18 -6.80
N ARG A 43 3.64 -3.26 -6.15
CA ARG A 43 5.08 -3.26 -5.88
C ARG A 43 5.33 -2.57 -4.55
N VAL A 44 6.20 -3.13 -3.72
CA VAL A 44 6.56 -2.53 -2.43
C VAL A 44 8.05 -2.30 -2.36
N ILE A 45 8.43 -1.07 -2.01
CA ILE A 45 9.82 -0.71 -1.76
C ILE A 45 9.96 -0.53 -0.26
N GLU A 46 10.69 -1.44 0.37
CA GLU A 46 11.03 -1.36 1.79
C GLU A 46 12.32 -0.57 1.94
N ILE A 47 12.28 0.51 2.72
CA ILE A 47 13.44 1.34 3.02
C ILE A 47 13.82 1.09 4.47
N THR A 48 14.96 0.42 4.66
CA THR A 48 15.59 0.22 5.98
C THR A 48 16.88 1.04 6.08
N PRO A 49 17.38 1.34 7.28
CA PRO A 49 18.63 2.08 7.47
C PRO A 49 19.82 1.41 6.78
N GLU A 50 19.83 0.08 6.68
CA GLU A 50 20.93 -0.66 6.06
C GLU A 50 20.76 -0.89 4.55
N ARG A 51 19.51 -0.97 4.06
CA ARG A 51 19.24 -1.30 2.65
C ARG A 51 17.85 -0.87 2.16
N VAL A 52 17.75 -0.69 0.84
CA VAL A 52 16.48 -0.57 0.13
C VAL A 52 16.19 -1.90 -0.57
N VAL A 53 15.02 -2.49 -0.32
CA VAL A 53 14.60 -3.75 -0.93
C VAL A 53 13.35 -3.52 -1.77
N ASP A 54 13.38 -3.97 -3.01
CA ASP A 54 12.27 -3.85 -3.95
C ASP A 54 11.57 -5.20 -4.15
N PHE A 55 10.30 -5.26 -3.75
CA PHE A 55 9.44 -6.41 -3.90
C PHE A 55 8.50 -6.19 -5.08
N SER A 56 8.93 -6.65 -6.25
CA SER A 56 8.07 -6.73 -7.43
C SER A 56 7.13 -7.94 -7.31
N ARG A 57 5.82 -7.67 -7.10
CA ARG A 57 4.67 -8.59 -7.28
C ARG A 57 4.37 -9.70 -6.26
N GLN A 58 4.99 -9.77 -5.08
CA GLN A 58 4.53 -10.78 -4.11
C GLN A 58 4.73 -10.36 -2.65
N LEU A 59 3.78 -9.59 -2.12
CA LEU A 59 3.75 -9.23 -0.69
C LEU A 59 3.56 -10.44 0.23
N ARG A 60 3.05 -11.57 -0.29
CA ARG A 60 2.93 -12.83 0.47
C ARG A 60 4.26 -13.38 0.99
N ARG A 61 5.40 -12.91 0.49
CA ARG A 61 6.74 -13.34 0.94
C ARG A 61 7.40 -12.40 1.95
N LEU A 62 6.86 -11.20 2.18
CA LEU A 62 7.48 -10.23 3.08
C LEU A 62 7.20 -10.51 4.57
N PHE A 63 6.20 -11.34 4.85
CA PHE A 63 5.70 -11.59 6.20
C PHE A 63 5.69 -13.08 6.59
N ALA A 64 6.46 -13.91 5.87
CA ALA A 64 6.71 -15.31 6.21
C ALA A 64 8.02 -15.46 6.98
#